data_AF-A0AAP8T2G0-F1
#
_entry.id   AF-A0AAP8T2G0-F1
#
_cell.length_a   1.000
_cell.length_b   1.000
_cell.length_c   1.000
_cell.angle_alpha   90.00
_cell.angle_beta   90.00
_cell.angle_gamma   90.00
#
_symmetry.space_group_name_H-M   'P 1'
#
loop_
_entity.id
_entity.type
_entity.pdbx_description
1 polymer ?
#
loop_
_entity_poly.entity_id
_entity_poly.type
_entity_poly.pdbx_seq_one_letter_code
_entity_poly.pdbx_strand_id
1 'polypeptide(L)' 'AIIRLVIHEGRNRQVKRMLEAIGTPVMKLKRERYAFLDLSGLTAGDARELSPHEVKQLRAMASAKPR' A
#
# COMPACT_ATOMS: atom_id res chain seq x y z
N ALA A 1 -10.99 12.55 -11.39
CA ALA A 1 -10.53 12.90 -10.03
C ALA A 1 -9.46 11.91 -9.58
N ILE A 2 -8.59 12.28 -8.64
CA ILE A 2 -7.61 11.39 -8.00
C ILE A 2 -8.06 11.14 -6.56
N ILE A 3 -8.08 9.88 -6.13
CA ILE A 3 -8.49 9.48 -4.78
C ILE A 3 -7.32 8.80 -4.09
N ARG A 4 -7.06 9.17 -2.82
CA ARG A 4 -6.14 8.45 -1.93
C ARG A 4 -6.96 7.63 -0.94
N LEU A 5 -6.63 6.35 -0.82
CA LEU A 5 -7.29 5.42 0.09
C LEU A 5 -6.25 4.56 0.81
N VAL A 6 -6.56 4.20 2.05
CA VAL A 6 -5.76 3.28 2.87
C VAL A 6 -6.66 2.12 3.26
N ILE A 7 -6.19 0.89 3.06
CA ILE A 7 -6.89 -0.33 3.45
C ILE A 7 -5.95 -1.18 4.30
N HIS A 8 -6.53 -1.89 5.27
CA HIS A 8 -5.81 -2.81 6.15
C HIS A 8 -5.99 -4.28 5.75
N GLU A 9 -6.87 -4.56 4.79
CA GLU A 9 -7.04 -5.87 4.16
C GLU A 9 -6.64 -5.83 2.68
N GLY A 10 -6.44 -7.01 2.08
CA GLY A 10 -5.91 -7.16 0.73
C GLY A 10 -6.71 -8.17 -0.10
N ARG A 11 -8.04 -8.08 -0.12
CA ARG A 11 -8.87 -9.03 -0.89
C ARG A 11 -8.67 -8.83 -2.40
N ASN A 12 -8.88 -9.89 -3.19
CA ASN A 12 -8.69 -9.86 -4.64
C ASN A 12 -9.46 -8.67 -5.26
N ARG A 13 -8.76 -7.80 -6.02
CA ARG A 13 -9.34 -6.61 -6.68
C ARG A 13 -10.20 -5.70 -5.77
N GLN A 14 -9.94 -5.70 -4.47
CA GLN A 14 -10.79 -5.04 -3.48
C GLN A 14 -11.08 -3.57 -3.81
N VAL A 15 -10.03 -2.77 -4.04
CA VAL A 15 -10.17 -1.33 -4.36
C VAL A 15 -11.02 -1.10 -5.61
N LYS A 16 -10.82 -1.92 -6.66
CA LYS A 16 -11.60 -1.81 -7.90
C LYS A 16 -13.07 -2.10 -7.65
N ARG A 17 -13.38 -3.18 -6.91
CA ARG A 17 -14.76 -3.56 -6.56
C ARG A 17 -15.45 -2.53 -5.67
N MET A 18 -14.73 -1.97 -4.70
CA MET A 18 -15.27 -0.92 -3.81
C MET A 18 -15.69 0.32 -4.59
N LEU A 19 -14.84 0.81 -5.51
CA LEU A 19 -15.13 2.02 -6.27
C LEU A 19 -16.13 1.77 -7.41
N GLU A 20 -16.13 0.57 -7.99
CA GLU A 20 -17.14 0.14 -8.96
C GLU A 20 -18.55 0.09 -8.35
N ALA A 21 -18.68 -0.39 -7.11
CA ALA A 21 -19.95 -0.45 -6.38
C ALA A 21 -20.62 0.92 -6.17
N ILE A 22 -19.84 2.01 -6.19
CA ILE A 22 -20.34 3.39 -6.09
C ILE A 22 -20.37 4.12 -7.43
N GLY A 23 -20.30 3.39 -8.55
CA GLY A 23 -20.36 3.95 -9.90
C GLY A 23 -19.09 4.71 -10.34
N THR A 24 -17.95 4.47 -9.68
CA THR A 24 -16.68 5.16 -9.96
C THR A 24 -15.61 4.14 -10.41
N PRO A 25 -15.61 3.67 -11.68
CA PRO A 25 -14.66 2.66 -12.14
C PRO A 25 -13.21 3.16 -12.14
N VAL A 26 -12.28 2.30 -11.70
CA VAL A 26 -10.86 2.63 -11.54
C VAL A 26 -10.08 2.43 -12.84
N MET A 27 -9.59 3.52 -13.43
CA MET A 27 -8.76 3.49 -14.65
C MET A 27 -7.29 3.18 -14.35
N LYS A 28 -6.72 3.78 -13.29
CA LYS A 28 -5.34 3.57 -12.88
C LYS A 28 -5.27 3.41 -11.37
N LEU A 29 -4.57 2.36 -10.93
CA LEU A 29 -4.34 2.06 -9.52
C LEU A 29 -2.84 1.92 -9.28
N LYS A 30 -2.32 2.71 -8.35
CA LYS A 30 -0.92 2.64 -7.90
C LYS A 30 -0.91 2.52 -6.39
N ARG A 31 -0.13 1.58 -5.85
CA ARG A 31 0.16 1.50 -4.42
C ARG A 31 1.40 2.34 -4.14
N GLU A 32 1.21 3.48 -3.49
CA GLU A 32 2.32 4.43 -3.20
C GLU A 32 2.98 4.18 -1.84
N ARG A 33 2.29 3.49 -0.93
CA ARG A 33 2.74 3.24 0.44
C ARG A 33 2.33 1.86 0.92
N TYR A 34 3.16 1.25 1.77
CA TYR A 34 2.83 0.07 2.55
C TYR A 34 3.44 0.21 3.95
N ALA A 35 2.60 0.17 4.99
CA ALA A 35 2.98 0.60 6.34
C ALA A 35 3.60 2.03 6.29
N PHE A 36 4.85 2.19 6.73
CA PHE A 36 5.59 3.45 6.66
C PHE A 36 6.52 3.55 5.44
N LEU A 37 6.63 2.49 4.63
CA LEU A 37 7.49 2.46 3.44
C LEU A 37 6.78 3.12 2.26
N ASP A 38 7.50 3.95 1.51
CA ASP A 38 7.04 4.57 0.28
C ASP A 38 8.01 4.36 -0.90
N LEU A 39 7.69 4.96 -2.04
CA LEU A 39 8.45 4.84 -3.29
C LEU A 39 9.49 5.95 -3.48
N SER A 40 9.84 6.69 -2.43
CA SER A 40 10.81 7.80 -2.55
C SER A 40 12.15 7.28 -3.06
N GLY A 41 12.65 7.90 -4.13
CA GLY A 41 13.93 7.53 -4.75
C GLY A 41 13.90 6.26 -5.64
N LEU A 42 12.72 5.70 -5.94
CA LEU A 42 12.57 4.54 -6.82
C LEU A 42 11.78 4.88 -8.08
N THR A 43 12.26 4.38 -9.23
CA THR A 43 11.53 4.43 -10.50
C THR A 43 10.81 3.11 -10.79
N ALA A 44 10.05 3.07 -11.89
CA ALA A 44 9.30 1.87 -12.25
C ALA A 44 10.25 0.74 -12.67
N GLY A 45 10.18 -0.39 -11.96
CA GLY A 45 11.07 -1.54 -12.17
C GLY A 45 12.21 -1.62 -11.16
N ASP A 46 12.49 -0.52 -10.44
CA ASP A 46 13.54 -0.50 -9.42
C ASP A 46 13.13 -1.26 -8.16
N ALA A 47 14.16 -1.79 -7.50
CA ALA A 47 14.06 -2.33 -6.16
C ALA A 47 15.25 -1.84 -5.32
N ARG A 48 15.03 -1.74 -4.02
CA ARG A 48 16.11 -1.49 -3.05
C ARG A 48 15.97 -2.43 -1.87
N GLU A 49 17.10 -2.69 -1.23
CA GLU A 49 17.07 -3.31 0.09
C GLU A 49 16.56 -2.34 1.15
N LEU A 50 15.89 -2.89 2.16
CA LEU A 50 15.49 -2.16 3.34
C LEU A 50 16.68 -2.03 4.28
N SER A 51 16.83 -0.86 4.90
CA SER A 51 17.84 -0.69 5.96
C SER A 51 17.50 -1.57 7.17
N PRO A 52 18.50 -1.93 8.00
CA PRO A 52 18.26 -2.70 9.22
C PRO A 52 17.23 -2.06 10.17
N HIS A 53 17.16 -0.73 10.21
CA HIS A 53 16.18 0.02 10.99
C HIS A 53 14.76 -0.20 10.45
N GLU A 54 14.56 -0.06 9.14
CA GLU A 54 13.26 -0.28 8.49
C GLU A 54 12.78 -1.73 8.69
N VAL A 55 13.69 -2.71 8.58
CA VAL A 55 13.36 -4.12 8.84
C VAL A 55 12.89 -4.32 10.28
N LYS A 56 13.61 -3.76 11.25
CA LYS A 56 13.25 -3.85 12.68
C LYS A 56 11.88 -3.24 12.94
N GLN A 57 11.62 -2.05 12.41
CA GLN A 57 10.35 -1.35 12.57
C GLN A 57 9.19 -2.12 11.93
N LEU A 58 9.37 -2.64 10.72
CA LEU A 58 8.33 -3.41 10.03
C LEU A 58 7.99 -4.70 10.77
N ARG A 59 8.99 -5.41 11.31
CA ARG A 59 8.78 -6.59 12.16
C ARG A 59 8.02 -6.24 13.44
N ALA A 60 8.41 -5.17 14.12
CA ALA A 60 7.73 -4.73 15.33
C ALA A 60 6.24 -4.41 15.07
N MET A 61 5.93 -3.75 13.95
CA MET A 61 4.55 -3.47 13.55
C MET A 61 3.74 -4.74 13.22
N ALA A 62 4.37 -5.75 12.62
CA ALA A 62 3.69 -7.00 12.28
C ALA A 62 3.41 -7.88 13.51
N SER A 63 4.28 -7.82 14.53
CA SER A 63 4.11 -8.58 15.77
C SER A 63 3.23 -7.87 16.80
N ALA A 64 3.00 -6.57 16.64
CA ALA A 64 2.08 -5.83 17.50
C ALA A 64 0.64 -6.35 17.28
N LYS A 65 -0.05 -6.69 18.37
CA LYS A 65 -1.45 -7.12 18.33
C LYS A 65 -2.29 -6.06 17.60
N PRO A 66 -3.10 -6.43 16.59
CA PRO A 66 -3.95 -5.45 15.91
C PRO A 66 -4.86 -4.79 16.94
N ARG A 67 -4.96 -3.45 16.88
CA ARG A 67 -5.96 -2.68 17.61
C ARG A 67 -7.34 -2.89 17.01
#